data_AF-A0A0C3NSH1-F1
#
_entry.id   AF-A0A0C3NSH1-F1
#
_cell.length_a   1.000
_cell.length_b   1.000
_cell.length_c   1.000
_cell.angle_alpha   90.00
_cell.angle_beta   90.00
_cell.angle_gamma   90.00
#
_symmetry.space_group_name_H-M   'P 1'
#
loop_
_entity.id
_entity.type
_entity.pdbx_description
1 polymer ?
#
loop_
_entity_poly.entity_id
_entity_poly.type
_entity_poly.pdbx_seq_one_letter_code
_entity_poly.pdbx_strand_id
1 'polypeptide(L)'
;MPDLAQNPHLAIHPDFTSKSYCLARDCLVNKTIDHNTAACQLELLWTVNNDPERQERDWQLLEEQQAAAEKERLAREEQEQLQQEQERECELALQEDKKKNCHKHTPLPQDTMIPTEPIIVPAPITTHKLCKGDYCKLYFFTNKGLKDAELTPRSTDNDAMALLQSGDGLHSFVPIAAACTKGNVTRDEDLSWEEFTKAAHHLVSAMSDSGWC
;
A
#
# COMPACT_ATOMS: atom_id res chain seq x y z
N MET A 1 1.15 56.73 -11.78
CA MET A 1 1.01 56.37 -10.36
C MET A 1 -0.45 56.11 -10.14
N PRO A 2 -0.90 54.87 -9.93
CA PRO A 2 -2.30 54.64 -9.63
C PRO A 2 -2.51 55.21 -8.23
N ASP A 3 -3.25 56.31 -8.15
CA ASP A 3 -3.80 56.77 -6.89
C ASP A 3 -4.67 55.61 -6.41
N LEU A 4 -4.27 54.98 -5.31
CA LEU A 4 -5.04 53.93 -4.67
C LEU A 4 -6.33 54.61 -4.25
N ALA A 5 -7.34 54.49 -5.12
CA ALA A 5 -8.70 54.94 -4.94
C ALA A 5 -9.05 54.79 -3.46
N GLN A 6 -9.15 55.94 -2.78
CA GLN A 6 -9.51 56.02 -1.38
C GLN A 6 -10.76 55.15 -1.23
N ASN A 7 -10.61 54.03 -0.52
CA ASN A 7 -11.73 53.13 -0.29
C ASN A 7 -12.85 54.00 0.28
N PRO A 8 -14.00 54.13 -0.39
CA PRO A 8 -15.02 55.09 0.01
C PRO A 8 -15.61 54.72 1.38
N HIS A 9 -15.45 53.48 1.84
CA HIS A 9 -15.74 53.04 3.21
C HIS A 9 -14.75 53.55 4.27
N LEU A 10 -13.53 53.92 3.87
CA LEU A 10 -12.52 54.56 4.73
C LEU A 10 -12.61 56.09 4.72
N ALA A 11 -13.46 56.68 3.88
CA ALA A 11 -13.70 58.12 3.85
C ALA A 11 -14.46 58.54 5.11
N ILE A 12 -13.74 59.26 5.99
CA ILE A 12 -14.31 59.83 7.22
C ILE A 12 -15.19 61.01 6.82
N HIS A 13 -16.44 61.02 7.29
CA HIS A 13 -17.37 62.12 7.08
C HIS A 13 -16.76 63.43 7.60
N PRO A 14 -16.50 64.43 6.73
CA PRO A 14 -15.90 65.68 7.18
C PRO A 14 -16.86 66.48 8.07
N ASP A 15 -16.32 67.14 9.09
CA ASP A 15 -17.10 68.10 9.88
C ASP A 15 -17.18 69.45 9.14
N PHE A 16 -18.28 69.65 8.40
CA PHE A 16 -18.52 70.87 7.64
C PHE A 16 -18.89 72.08 8.51
N THR A 17 -19.11 71.88 9.82
CA THR A 17 -19.31 72.99 10.78
C THR A 17 -17.99 73.60 11.24
N SER A 18 -16.88 72.88 11.05
CA SER A 18 -15.52 73.32 11.40
C SER A 18 -15.06 74.57 10.65
N LYS A 19 -14.10 75.29 11.25
CA LYS A 19 -13.48 76.49 10.66
C LYS A 19 -12.81 76.23 9.32
N SER A 20 -12.34 75.01 9.08
CA SER A 20 -11.69 74.61 7.83
C SER A 20 -12.61 74.76 6.61
N TYR A 21 -13.93 74.68 6.80
CA TYR A 21 -14.92 74.79 5.73
C TYR A 21 -15.65 76.14 5.72
N CYS A 22 -15.16 77.15 6.45
CA CYS A 22 -15.78 78.50 6.44
C CYS A 22 -15.86 79.07 5.02
N LEU A 23 -14.77 79.02 4.25
CA LEU A 23 -14.74 79.52 2.87
C LEU A 23 -15.75 78.80 1.95
N ALA A 24 -15.90 77.49 2.12
CA ALA A 24 -16.87 76.72 1.34
C ALA A 24 -18.33 77.07 1.71
N ARG A 25 -18.58 77.35 3.00
CA ARG A 25 -19.90 77.81 3.47
C ARG A 25 -20.20 79.25 3.04
N ASP A 26 -19.21 80.14 3.07
CA ASP A 26 -19.34 81.54 2.62
C ASP A 26 -19.82 81.63 1.16
N CYS A 27 -19.37 80.70 0.31
CA CYS A 27 -19.81 80.61 -1.09
C CYS A 27 -21.30 80.22 -1.25
N LEU A 28 -21.92 79.61 -0.24
CA LEU A 28 -23.30 79.12 -0.27
C LEU A 28 -24.27 79.99 0.52
N VAL A 29 -23.77 80.85 1.42
CA VAL A 29 -24.57 81.76 2.25
C VAL A 29 -25.20 82.87 1.40
N ASN A 30 -26.47 83.12 1.63
CA ASN A 30 -27.21 84.23 1.01
C ASN A 30 -28.25 84.79 1.99
N LYS A 31 -29.09 85.75 1.56
CA LYS A 31 -30.11 86.37 2.43
C LYS A 31 -31.15 85.39 3.01
N THR A 32 -31.19 84.16 2.52
CA THR A 32 -32.15 83.10 2.89
C THR A 32 -31.49 81.84 3.47
N ILE A 33 -30.16 81.72 3.39
CA ILE A 33 -29.39 80.53 3.76
C ILE A 33 -28.29 80.97 4.72
N ASP A 34 -28.34 80.45 5.96
CA ASP A 34 -27.32 80.66 6.98
C ASP A 34 -26.18 79.63 6.89
N HIS A 35 -25.11 79.83 7.66
CA HIS A 35 -23.96 78.93 7.67
C HIS A 35 -24.28 77.49 8.10
N ASN A 36 -25.34 77.30 8.90
CA ASN A 36 -25.76 75.99 9.34
C ASN A 36 -26.44 75.24 8.18
N THR A 37 -27.35 75.90 7.47
CA THR A 37 -27.99 75.36 6.27
C THR A 37 -26.98 75.08 5.17
N ALA A 38 -25.97 75.94 5.00
CA ALA A 38 -24.86 75.70 4.07
C ALA A 38 -24.01 74.47 4.45
N ALA A 39 -23.77 74.22 5.74
CA ALA A 39 -23.07 73.02 6.21
C ALA A 39 -23.89 71.76 5.90
N CYS A 40 -25.20 71.76 6.18
CA CYS A 40 -26.08 70.63 5.86
C CYS A 40 -26.16 70.34 4.36
N GLN A 41 -26.09 71.36 3.50
CA GLN A 41 -26.03 71.15 2.05
C GLN A 41 -24.72 70.49 1.61
N LEU A 42 -23.58 70.86 2.21
CA LEU A 42 -22.29 70.22 1.95
C LEU A 42 -22.25 68.77 2.42
N GLU A 43 -22.86 68.47 3.57
CA GLU A 43 -23.06 67.09 4.06
C GLU A 43 -23.87 66.26 3.08
N LEU A 44 -25.03 66.78 2.63
CA LEU A 44 -25.88 66.09 1.68
C LEU A 44 -25.14 65.82 0.36
N LEU A 45 -24.39 66.80 -0.16
CA LEU A 45 -23.61 66.63 -1.38
C LEU A 45 -22.50 65.58 -1.21
N TRP A 46 -21.86 65.54 -0.05
CA TRP A 46 -20.85 64.54 0.25
C TRP A 46 -21.46 63.13 0.31
N THR A 47 -22.60 62.95 0.98
CA THR A 47 -23.32 61.67 1.04
C THR A 47 -23.75 61.21 -0.35
N VAL A 48 -24.39 62.07 -1.13
CA VAL A 48 -24.85 61.74 -2.49
C VAL A 48 -23.69 61.36 -3.42
N ASN A 49 -22.50 61.93 -3.22
CA ASN A 49 -21.34 61.57 -4.02
C ASN A 49 -20.64 60.28 -3.55
N ASN A 50 -20.58 60.02 -2.23
CA ASN A 50 -19.87 58.86 -1.69
C ASN A 50 -20.72 57.57 -1.68
N ASP A 51 -22.04 57.68 -1.54
CA ASP A 51 -22.96 56.53 -1.53
C ASP A 51 -22.88 55.65 -2.79
N PRO A 52 -22.92 56.18 -4.03
CA PRO A 52 -22.82 55.34 -5.23
C PRO A 52 -21.45 54.68 -5.35
N GLU A 53 -20.37 55.36 -4.94
CA GLU A 53 -19.02 54.77 -4.93
C GLU A 53 -18.90 53.63 -3.92
N ARG A 54 -19.55 53.74 -2.75
CA ARG A 54 -19.63 52.64 -1.77
C ARG A 54 -20.43 51.46 -2.30
N GLN A 55 -21.57 51.71 -2.93
CA GLN A 55 -22.41 50.67 -3.52
C GLN A 55 -21.70 49.90 -4.63
N GLU A 56 -20.99 50.60 -5.52
CA GLU A 56 -20.20 49.99 -6.58
C GLU A 56 -19.10 49.09 -6.01
N ARG A 57 -18.43 49.55 -4.94
CA ARG A 57 -17.42 48.74 -4.23
C ARG A 57 -18.02 47.51 -3.55
N ASP A 58 -19.17 47.65 -2.91
CA ASP A 58 -19.87 46.54 -2.26
C ASP A 58 -20.31 45.49 -3.31
N TRP A 59 -20.76 45.95 -4.47
CA TRP A 59 -21.11 45.09 -5.59
C TRP A 59 -19.88 44.31 -6.11
N GLN A 60 -18.77 45.00 -6.36
CA GLN A 60 -17.52 44.37 -6.80
C GLN A 60 -17.01 43.34 -5.79
N LEU A 61 -17.06 43.66 -4.49
CA LEU A 61 -16.64 42.74 -3.44
C LEU A 61 -17.53 41.50 -3.37
N LEU A 62 -18.84 41.66 -3.60
CA LEU A 62 -19.77 40.53 -3.64
C LEU A 62 -19.48 39.63 -4.85
N GLU A 63 -19.25 40.23 -6.02
CA GLU A 63 -18.89 39.49 -7.23
C GLU A 63 -17.56 38.73 -7.07
N GLU A 64 -16.55 39.36 -6.48
CA GLU A 64 -15.28 38.71 -6.15
C GLU A 64 -15.46 37.54 -5.17
N GLN A 65 -16.29 37.72 -4.13
CA GLN A 65 -16.59 36.65 -3.19
C GLN A 65 -17.33 35.48 -3.86
N GLN A 66 -18.30 35.77 -4.73
CA GLN A 66 -19.01 34.74 -5.49
C GLN A 66 -18.07 33.99 -6.44
N ALA A 67 -17.21 34.71 -7.16
CA ALA A 67 -16.22 34.12 -8.05
C ALA A 67 -15.18 33.29 -7.27
N ALA A 68 -14.77 33.72 -6.08
CA ALA A 68 -13.88 32.96 -5.21
C ALA A 68 -14.54 31.68 -4.70
N ALA A 69 -15.80 31.76 -4.25
CA ALA A 69 -16.56 30.60 -3.80
C ALA A 69 -16.81 29.59 -4.94
N GLU A 70 -17.09 30.06 -6.15
CA GLU A 70 -17.24 29.20 -7.32
C GLU A 70 -15.92 28.52 -7.70
N LYS A 71 -14.80 29.25 -7.69
CA LYS A 71 -13.47 28.66 -7.91
C LYS A 71 -13.13 27.61 -6.86
N GLU A 72 -13.42 27.86 -5.60
CA GLU A 72 -13.20 26.87 -4.53
C GLU A 72 -14.06 25.63 -4.74
N ARG A 73 -15.33 25.81 -5.13
CA ARG A 73 -16.23 24.69 -5.45
C ARG A 73 -15.69 23.86 -6.61
N LEU A 74 -15.29 24.49 -7.70
CA LEU A 74 -14.72 23.80 -8.86
C LEU A 74 -13.42 23.07 -8.52
N ALA A 75 -12.53 23.69 -7.73
CA ALA A 75 -11.30 23.05 -7.28
C ALA A 75 -11.57 21.82 -6.41
N ARG A 76 -12.60 21.87 -5.55
CA ARG A 76 -13.03 20.73 -4.73
C ARG A 76 -13.61 19.61 -5.60
N GLU A 77 -14.47 19.94 -6.55
CA GLU A 77 -15.05 18.97 -7.49
C GLU A 77 -13.95 18.29 -8.34
N GLU A 78 -12.95 19.04 -8.82
CA GLU A 78 -11.80 18.50 -9.55
C GLU A 78 -10.94 17.59 -8.66
N GLN A 79 -10.69 17.98 -7.41
CA GLN A 79 -9.94 17.17 -6.45
C GLN A 79 -10.66 15.85 -6.13
N GLU A 80 -11.98 15.89 -5.93
CA GLU A 80 -12.80 14.69 -5.70
C GLU A 80 -12.79 13.75 -6.92
N GLN A 81 -12.87 14.31 -8.14
CA GLN A 81 -12.76 13.51 -9.36
C GLN A 81 -11.40 12.82 -9.48
N LEU A 82 -10.31 13.55 -9.19
CA LEU A 82 -8.97 12.99 -9.21
C LEU A 82 -8.79 11.88 -8.17
N GLN A 83 -9.35 12.04 -6.97
CA GLN A 83 -9.33 11.01 -5.93
C GLN A 83 -10.10 9.76 -6.38
N GLN A 84 -11.31 9.92 -6.93
CA GLN A 84 -12.08 8.79 -7.43
C GLN A 84 -11.37 8.07 -8.58
N GLU A 85 -10.70 8.80 -9.46
CA GLU A 85 -9.90 8.19 -10.53
C GLU A 85 -8.75 7.35 -9.96
N GLN A 86 -7.98 7.90 -9.01
CA GLN A 86 -6.91 7.15 -8.34
C GLN A 86 -7.43 5.92 -7.62
N GLU A 87 -8.56 6.02 -6.92
CA GLU A 87 -9.18 4.86 -6.26
C GLU A 87 -9.58 3.78 -7.27
N ARG A 88 -10.18 4.17 -8.41
CA ARG A 88 -10.50 3.23 -9.50
C ARG A 88 -9.25 2.58 -10.06
N GLU A 89 -8.19 3.35 -10.32
CA GLU A 89 -6.92 2.82 -10.81
C GLU A 89 -6.26 1.86 -9.81
N CYS A 90 -6.26 2.21 -8.52
CA CYS A 90 -5.77 1.34 -7.45
C CYS A 90 -6.55 0.04 -7.36
N GLU A 91 -7.89 0.08 -7.44
CA GLU A 91 -8.72 -1.13 -7.40
C GLU A 91 -8.48 -2.02 -8.63
N LEU A 92 -8.37 -1.42 -9.83
CA LEU A 92 -8.03 -2.15 -11.05
C LEU A 92 -6.64 -2.80 -10.94
N ALA A 93 -5.65 -2.10 -10.41
CA ALA A 93 -4.30 -2.62 -10.19
C ALA A 93 -4.31 -3.79 -9.18
N LEU A 94 -5.08 -3.68 -8.09
CA LEU A 94 -5.26 -4.76 -7.11
C LEU A 94 -5.92 -5.98 -7.75
N GLN A 95 -6.96 -5.76 -8.57
CA GLN A 95 -7.66 -6.85 -9.24
C GLN A 95 -6.76 -7.55 -10.27
N GLU A 96 -5.96 -6.79 -11.02
CA GLU A 96 -4.99 -7.33 -11.95
C GLU A 96 -3.89 -8.12 -11.23
N ASP A 97 -3.37 -7.60 -10.12
CA ASP A 97 -2.40 -8.31 -9.30
C ASP A 97 -2.99 -9.61 -8.72
N LYS A 98 -4.23 -9.58 -8.21
CA LYS A 98 -4.94 -10.79 -7.77
C LYS A 98 -5.08 -11.85 -8.88
N LYS A 99 -5.30 -11.41 -10.13
CA LYS A 99 -5.37 -12.32 -11.29
C LYS A 99 -4.01 -12.91 -11.64
N LYS A 100 -2.94 -12.09 -11.64
CA LYS A 100 -1.57 -12.51 -12.00
C LYS A 100 -0.88 -13.32 -10.90
N ASN A 101 -1.08 -12.94 -9.64
CA ASN A 101 -0.49 -13.52 -8.44
C ASN A 101 -1.53 -14.29 -7.61
N CYS A 102 -2.42 -15.04 -8.26
CA CYS A 102 -3.52 -15.74 -7.58
C CYS A 102 -3.05 -16.58 -6.39
N HIS A 103 -1.90 -17.26 -6.52
CA HIS A 103 -1.32 -18.09 -5.47
C HIS A 103 -0.84 -17.31 -4.23
N LYS A 104 -0.50 -16.02 -4.35
CA LYS A 104 -0.10 -15.17 -3.21
C LYS A 104 -1.30 -14.66 -2.43
N HIS A 105 -2.45 -14.54 -3.12
CA HIS A 105 -3.70 -14.04 -2.56
C HIS A 105 -4.65 -15.15 -2.13
N THR A 106 -4.23 -16.42 -2.23
CA THR A 106 -4.99 -17.55 -1.70
C THR A 106 -5.14 -17.40 -0.18
N PRO A 107 -6.38 -17.36 0.35
CA PRO A 107 -6.59 -17.34 1.79
C PRO A 107 -5.93 -18.56 2.43
N LEU A 108 -5.06 -18.32 3.41
CA LEU A 108 -4.49 -19.41 4.19
C LEU A 108 -5.59 -20.04 5.04
N PRO A 109 -5.77 -21.37 5.01
CA PRO A 109 -6.76 -22.03 5.85
C PRO A 109 -6.39 -21.85 7.33
N GLN A 110 -7.18 -21.03 8.03
CA GLN A 110 -6.99 -20.68 9.44
C GLN A 110 -7.12 -21.88 10.40
N ASP A 111 -7.72 -22.98 9.94
CA ASP A 111 -7.94 -24.19 10.73
C ASP A 111 -6.79 -25.21 10.63
N THR A 112 -5.71 -24.87 9.91
CA THR A 112 -4.53 -25.74 9.84
C THR A 112 -3.63 -25.44 11.03
N MET A 113 -3.66 -26.31 12.04
CA MET A 113 -2.69 -26.22 13.12
C MET A 113 -1.28 -26.32 12.53
N ILE A 114 -0.44 -25.32 12.81
CA ILE A 114 0.98 -25.37 12.45
C ILE A 114 1.56 -26.58 13.18
N PRO A 115 2.16 -27.56 12.49
CA PRO A 115 2.79 -28.69 13.15
C PRO A 115 3.81 -28.18 14.17
N THR A 116 3.61 -28.53 15.44
CA THR A 116 4.55 -28.19 16.53
C THR A 116 5.76 -29.12 16.50
N GLU A 117 5.61 -30.27 15.87
CA GLU A 117 6.67 -31.24 15.65
C GLU A 117 7.38 -31.00 14.31
N PRO A 118 8.70 -31.23 14.23
CA PRO A 118 9.43 -31.10 12.98
C PRO A 118 8.89 -32.09 11.95
N ILE A 119 8.53 -31.60 10.76
CA ILE A 119 8.12 -32.45 9.63
C ILE A 119 9.35 -33.18 9.13
N ILE A 120 9.37 -34.50 9.31
CA ILE A 120 10.44 -35.37 8.82
C ILE A 120 10.05 -35.86 7.44
N VAL A 121 10.80 -35.45 6.41
CA VAL A 121 10.54 -35.86 5.02
C VAL A 121 11.64 -36.85 4.59
N PRO A 122 11.34 -38.16 4.51
CA PRO A 122 12.30 -39.15 4.01
C PRO A 122 12.63 -38.92 2.53
N ALA A 123 13.72 -39.56 2.06
CA ALA A 123 14.09 -39.54 0.65
C ALA A 123 12.93 -40.04 -0.25
N PRO A 124 12.72 -39.46 -1.46
CA PRO A 124 11.65 -39.88 -2.37
C PRO A 124 11.68 -41.38 -2.73
N ILE A 125 12.87 -41.98 -2.82
CA ILE A 125 13.01 -43.41 -3.07
C ILE A 125 12.57 -44.26 -1.88
N THR A 126 12.76 -43.77 -0.66
CA THR A 126 12.36 -44.44 0.58
C THR A 126 10.85 -44.34 0.77
N THR A 127 10.26 -43.17 0.51
CA THR A 127 8.80 -43.02 0.54
C THR A 127 8.12 -43.90 -0.52
N HIS A 128 8.66 -43.97 -1.73
CA HIS A 128 8.13 -44.87 -2.77
C HIS A 128 8.18 -46.34 -2.37
N LYS A 129 9.29 -46.79 -1.78
CA LYS A 129 9.41 -48.15 -1.25
C LYS A 129 8.43 -48.41 -0.12
N LEU A 130 8.24 -47.44 0.77
CA LEU A 130 7.27 -47.53 1.86
C LEU A 130 5.84 -47.67 1.33
N CYS A 131 5.45 -46.86 0.33
CA CYS A 131 4.15 -46.98 -0.33
C CYS A 131 3.94 -48.34 -1.03
N LYS A 132 5.01 -48.93 -1.57
CA LYS A 132 4.97 -50.28 -2.19
C LYS A 132 5.00 -51.43 -1.18
N GLY A 133 5.37 -51.15 0.07
CA GLY A 133 5.63 -52.17 1.08
C GLY A 133 6.94 -52.92 0.91
N ASP A 134 7.87 -52.33 0.17
CA ASP A 134 9.23 -52.84 0.07
C ASP A 134 10.02 -52.53 1.34
N TYR A 135 10.93 -53.43 1.70
CA TYR A 135 11.82 -53.22 2.82
C TYR A 135 12.67 -51.95 2.64
N CYS A 136 12.62 -51.08 3.65
CA CYS A 136 13.38 -49.85 3.74
C CYS A 136 14.40 -49.96 4.88
N LYS A 137 15.69 -49.74 4.57
CA LYS A 137 16.74 -49.70 5.60
C LYS A 137 16.49 -48.56 6.58
N LEU A 138 16.73 -48.79 7.87
CA LEU A 138 16.55 -47.79 8.93
C LEU A 138 17.48 -46.60 8.78
N TYR A 139 18.64 -46.78 8.14
CA TYR A 139 19.57 -45.68 7.82
C TYR A 139 18.88 -44.45 7.24
N PHE A 140 17.94 -44.64 6.30
CA PHE A 140 17.25 -43.54 5.62
C PHE A 140 16.33 -42.70 6.52
N PHE A 141 16.06 -43.20 7.72
CA PHE A 141 15.27 -42.51 8.75
C PHE A 141 16.14 -41.95 9.87
N THR A 142 17.46 -42.18 9.85
CA THR A 142 18.38 -41.52 10.78
C THR A 142 18.56 -40.05 10.39
N ASN A 143 18.97 -39.20 11.34
CA ASN A 143 19.30 -37.80 11.05
C ASN A 143 20.37 -37.65 9.95
N LYS A 144 21.28 -38.62 9.85
CA LYS A 144 22.31 -38.64 8.81
C LYS A 144 21.71 -39.00 7.45
N GLY A 145 20.90 -40.07 7.39
CA GLY A 145 20.22 -40.48 6.17
C GLY A 145 19.22 -39.44 5.66
N LEU A 146 18.55 -38.71 6.55
CA LEU A 146 17.67 -37.60 6.20
C LEU A 146 18.44 -36.43 5.57
N LYS A 147 19.62 -36.08 6.11
CA LYS A 147 20.50 -35.08 5.49
C LYS A 147 21.05 -35.53 4.14
N ASP A 148 21.43 -36.80 4.02
CA ASP A 148 21.90 -37.37 2.76
C ASP A 148 20.78 -37.39 1.70
N ALA A 149 19.53 -37.54 2.14
CA ALA A 149 18.36 -37.50 1.27
C ALA A 149 18.15 -36.13 0.61
N GLU A 150 18.47 -35.03 1.30
CA GLU A 150 18.40 -33.67 0.72
C GLU A 150 19.34 -33.51 -0.49
N LEU A 151 20.45 -34.26 -0.51
CA LEU A 151 21.46 -34.22 -1.57
C LEU A 151 21.16 -35.20 -2.72
N THR A 152 20.12 -36.04 -2.59
CA THR A 152 19.80 -37.10 -3.54
C THR A 152 18.82 -36.60 -4.62
N PRO A 153 19.05 -36.89 -5.92
CA PRO A 153 18.14 -36.47 -6.99
C PRO A 153 16.73 -37.05 -6.79
N ARG A 154 15.71 -36.18 -6.99
CA ARG A 154 14.29 -36.42 -6.64
C ARG A 154 13.53 -37.46 -7.49
N SER A 155 14.22 -38.31 -8.26
CA SER A 155 13.51 -39.27 -9.11
C SER A 155 12.96 -40.43 -8.29
N THR A 156 11.65 -40.69 -8.43
CA THR A 156 10.94 -41.85 -7.85
C THR A 156 10.85 -43.04 -8.82
N ASP A 157 11.31 -42.85 -10.06
CA ASP A 157 11.35 -43.90 -11.08
C ASP A 157 12.59 -44.78 -10.89
N ASN A 158 12.36 -46.08 -10.69
CA ASN A 158 13.43 -47.07 -10.53
C ASN A 158 14.21 -47.30 -11.83
N ASP A 159 13.63 -46.99 -12.99
CA ASP A 159 14.26 -47.11 -14.31
C ASP A 159 14.95 -45.82 -14.76
N ALA A 160 14.83 -44.74 -13.98
CA ALA A 160 15.56 -43.52 -14.25
C ALA A 160 17.06 -43.72 -14.04
N MET A 161 17.85 -43.10 -14.92
CA MET A 161 19.31 -43.26 -14.94
C MET A 161 19.98 -41.98 -14.41
N ALA A 162 20.91 -42.13 -13.47
CA ALA A 162 21.82 -41.07 -13.04
C ALA A 162 23.11 -41.13 -13.86
N LEU A 163 23.60 -39.97 -14.27
CA LEU A 163 24.94 -39.82 -14.84
C LEU A 163 25.94 -39.64 -13.70
N LEU A 164 26.78 -40.64 -13.45
CA LEU A 164 27.83 -40.60 -12.43
C LEU A 164 29.19 -40.43 -13.10
N GLN A 165 29.97 -39.46 -12.63
CA GLN A 165 31.36 -39.30 -13.04
C GLN A 165 32.26 -40.13 -12.12
N SER A 166 32.99 -41.07 -12.70
CA SER A 166 34.03 -41.84 -12.01
C SER A 166 35.27 -40.96 -11.78
N GLY A 167 36.11 -41.33 -10.81
CA GLY A 167 37.31 -40.55 -10.44
C GLY A 167 38.38 -40.42 -11.54
N ASP A 168 38.24 -41.17 -12.62
CA ASP A 168 39.02 -41.10 -13.86
C ASP A 168 38.44 -40.11 -14.89
N GLY A 169 37.36 -39.41 -14.56
CA GLY A 169 36.68 -38.45 -15.43
C GLY A 169 35.65 -39.07 -16.38
N LEU A 170 35.47 -40.40 -16.38
CA LEU A 170 34.51 -41.08 -17.26
C LEU A 170 33.10 -41.00 -16.70
N HIS A 171 32.14 -40.61 -17.54
CA HIS A 171 30.72 -40.56 -17.17
C HIS A 171 30.03 -41.89 -17.51
N SER A 172 29.32 -42.46 -16.55
CA SER A 172 28.53 -43.68 -16.73
C SER A 172 27.06 -43.43 -16.35
N PHE A 173 26.14 -43.98 -17.13
CA PHE A 173 24.73 -44.03 -16.77
C PHE A 173 24.50 -45.24 -15.86
N VAL A 174 24.07 -45.00 -14.64
CA VAL A 174 23.69 -46.04 -13.67
C VAL A 174 22.25 -45.84 -13.27
N PRO A 175 21.45 -46.90 -13.03
CA PRO A 175 20.11 -46.74 -12.48
C PRO A 175 20.18 -45.91 -11.19
N ILE A 176 19.24 -44.98 -11.00
CA ILE A 176 19.20 -44.09 -9.83
C ILE A 176 19.15 -44.91 -8.54
N ALA A 177 18.43 -46.03 -8.54
CA ALA A 177 18.42 -46.97 -7.42
C ALA A 177 19.84 -47.49 -7.06
N ALA A 178 20.69 -47.76 -8.06
CA ALA A 178 22.06 -48.22 -7.86
C ALA A 178 23.03 -47.08 -7.52
N ALA A 179 22.76 -45.86 -8.01
CA ALA A 179 23.54 -44.66 -7.69
C ALA A 179 23.35 -44.23 -6.23
N CYS A 180 22.11 -44.26 -5.74
CA CYS A 180 21.77 -43.92 -4.35
C CYS A 180 22.38 -44.91 -3.35
N THR A 181 22.59 -46.17 -3.75
CA THR A 181 23.24 -47.19 -2.90
C THR A 181 24.77 -47.07 -2.83
N LYS A 182 25.39 -46.16 -3.59
CA LYS A 182 26.84 -45.92 -3.53
C LYS A 182 27.26 -44.90 -2.46
N GLY A 183 26.29 -44.24 -1.79
CA GLY A 183 26.56 -43.52 -0.55
C GLY A 183 26.87 -44.49 0.60
N ASN A 184 27.61 -44.04 1.62
CA ASN A 184 27.91 -44.82 2.83
C ASN A 184 26.63 -45.11 3.65
N VAL A 185 25.74 -45.95 3.13
CA VAL A 185 24.53 -46.42 3.80
C VAL A 185 24.95 -47.43 4.86
N THR A 186 24.86 -47.03 6.13
CA THR A 186 25.10 -47.93 7.26
C THR A 186 24.06 -49.07 7.25
N ARG A 187 24.49 -50.31 7.51
CA ARG A 187 23.56 -51.44 7.66
C ARG A 187 22.81 -51.29 8.98
N ASP A 188 21.58 -51.81 9.05
CA ASP A 188 20.74 -51.69 10.25
C ASP A 188 21.42 -52.28 11.51
N GLU A 189 22.21 -53.34 11.34
CA GLU A 189 23.00 -53.99 12.40
C GLU A 189 24.22 -53.18 12.87
N ASP A 190 24.70 -52.24 12.06
CA ASP A 190 25.84 -51.37 12.39
C ASP A 190 25.38 -50.00 12.95
N LEU A 191 24.07 -49.79 13.11
CA LEU A 191 23.53 -48.57 13.73
C LEU A 191 23.76 -48.58 15.24
N SER A 192 24.12 -47.43 15.80
CA SER A 192 24.10 -47.28 17.26
C SER A 192 22.68 -47.40 17.79
N TRP A 193 22.53 -47.76 19.08
CA TRP A 193 21.21 -47.88 19.71
C TRP A 193 20.41 -46.57 19.67
N GLU A 194 21.10 -45.43 19.78
CA GLU A 194 20.48 -44.11 19.66
C GLU A 194 19.97 -43.82 18.24
N GLU A 195 20.76 -44.17 17.21
CA GLU A 195 20.34 -44.02 15.82
C GLU A 195 19.17 -44.94 15.48
N PHE A 196 19.22 -46.19 15.95
CA PHE A 196 18.17 -47.17 15.76
C PHE A 196 16.84 -46.70 16.36
N THR A 197 16.84 -46.27 17.63
CA THR A 197 15.62 -45.82 18.32
C THR A 197 14.98 -44.59 17.66
N LYS A 198 15.79 -43.62 17.23
CA LYS A 198 15.31 -42.44 16.48
C LYS A 198 14.78 -42.83 15.09
N ALA A 199 15.53 -43.64 14.35
CA ALA A 199 15.13 -44.10 13.03
C ALA A 199 13.83 -44.93 13.06
N ALA A 200 13.65 -45.77 14.08
CA ALA A 200 12.43 -46.54 14.29
C ALA A 200 11.22 -45.62 14.54
N HIS A 201 11.37 -44.60 15.39
CA HIS A 201 10.30 -43.62 15.60
C HIS A 201 9.93 -42.91 14.30
N HIS A 202 10.92 -42.41 13.56
CA HIS A 202 10.71 -41.75 12.27
C HIS A 202 10.07 -42.68 11.22
N LEU A 203 10.45 -43.96 11.19
CA LEU A 203 9.85 -44.96 10.32
C LEU A 203 8.36 -45.16 10.64
N VAL A 204 8.00 -45.28 11.91
CA VAL A 204 6.60 -45.46 12.34
C VAL A 204 5.75 -44.23 11.99
N SER A 205 6.28 -43.02 12.19
CA SER A 205 5.62 -41.79 11.73
C SER A 205 5.40 -41.80 10.22
N ALA A 206 6.44 -42.12 9.43
CA ALA A 206 6.33 -42.17 7.98
C ALA A 206 5.37 -43.28 7.47
N MET A 207 5.29 -44.41 8.19
CA MET A 207 4.33 -45.48 7.91
C MET A 207 2.90 -45.00 8.13
N SER A 208 2.66 -44.29 9.23
CA SER A 208 1.35 -43.70 9.54
C SER A 208 0.92 -42.71 8.46
N ASP A 209 1.83 -41.83 8.02
CA ASP A 209 1.58 -40.87 6.94
C ASP A 209 1.29 -41.55 5.59
N SER A 210 1.81 -42.76 5.38
CA SER A 210 1.65 -43.55 4.16
C SER A 210 0.41 -44.47 4.21
N GLY A 211 -0.42 -44.38 5.25
CA GLY A 211 -1.68 -45.13 5.39
C GLY A 211 -1.52 -46.60 5.78
N TRP A 212 -0.40 -46.95 6.41
CA TRP A 212 -0.15 -48.32 6.91
C TRP A 212 -0.83 -48.60 8.26
N CYS A 213 -1.38 -47.58 8.92
CA CYS A 213 -1.89 -47.61 10.29
C CYS A 213 -3.23 -46.88 10.37
#